data_AF-A0A832J6U1-F1
#
_entry.id   AF-A0A832J6U1-F1
#
_cell.length_a   1.000
_cell.length_b   1.000
_cell.length_c   1.000
_cell.angle_alpha   90.00
_cell.angle_beta   90.00
_cell.angle_gamma   90.00
#
_symmetry.space_group_name_H-M   'P 1'
#
loop_
_entity.id
_entity.type
_entity.pdbx_description
1 polymer ?
#
loop_
_entity_poly.entity_id
_entity_poly.type
_entity_poly.pdbx_seq_one_letter_code
_entity_poly.pdbx_strand_id
1 'polypeptide(L)'
;YEASQAEAAKPLIKDHKVAMDAWEAKRGGIKEKIRQLAKASKSAHEQETALRNLEHDKPEPLRVPRLIYGDATPEALKWNLAMGWPSGGVVSSEAGLVFGAHGMGKDSVMRNLATLNQLWDGAEIATERRTSESFTVRGARLTIALQVQEATLRSFFDRSGGLARGTGFLARFLVAWPESTQGHRPFTDPPDNWPALARFNQRIANILEQDVPIDEEGALSPAVLSLAPDTKAAWVKFHDAIEDELRSGGELYDVRDVASKTADNAARIAGLFQLFEHGMGGAVGLAAFEGASRIAAWHLHEARRFYGELALPEEQADAVRLDCWLIDYGKREKTSIIPRREVQRNVTPGHLRQKNTLDIALAELVESGRVRLIQEGRRKEIHINPVLLERGMQ
;
A
#
# COMPACT_ATOMS: atom_id res chain seq x y z
N TYR A 1 -19.11 9.07 -5.67
CA TYR A 1 -19.78 7.75 -5.61
C TYR A 1 -20.21 7.41 -4.20
N GLU A 2 -19.29 7.12 -3.26
CA GLU A 2 -19.62 6.73 -1.87
C GLU A 2 -20.63 7.67 -1.19
N ALA A 3 -20.40 8.98 -1.22
CA ALA A 3 -21.31 9.97 -0.65
C ALA A 3 -22.72 9.93 -1.29
N SER A 4 -22.80 9.68 -2.59
CA SER A 4 -24.08 9.56 -3.32
C SER A 4 -24.84 8.29 -2.91
N GLN A 5 -24.12 7.17 -2.74
CA GLN A 5 -24.71 5.91 -2.28
C GLN A 5 -25.18 6.00 -0.83
N ALA A 6 -24.38 6.64 0.03
CA ALA A 6 -24.77 6.91 1.41
C ALA A 6 -26.02 7.79 1.50
N GLU A 7 -26.13 8.82 0.65
CA GLU A 7 -27.32 9.68 0.58
C GLU A 7 -28.56 8.89 0.14
N ALA A 8 -28.44 8.12 -0.95
CA ALA A 8 -29.52 7.30 -1.49
C ALA A 8 -29.98 6.22 -0.50
N ALA A 9 -29.06 5.68 0.31
CA ALA A 9 -29.34 4.65 1.30
C ALA A 9 -29.95 5.20 2.61
N LYS A 10 -30.02 6.51 2.83
CA LYS A 10 -30.54 7.09 4.10
C LYS A 10 -31.91 6.53 4.51
N PRO A 11 -32.92 6.42 3.63
CA PRO A 11 -34.22 5.84 3.99
C PRO A 11 -34.08 4.37 4.39
N LEU A 12 -33.33 3.58 3.63
CA LEU A 12 -33.08 2.15 3.90
C LEU A 12 -32.36 1.95 5.24
N ILE A 13 -31.36 2.78 5.55
CA ILE A 13 -30.65 2.76 6.84
C ILE A 13 -31.63 3.01 7.99
N LYS A 14 -32.54 3.98 7.83
CA LYS A 14 -33.54 4.30 8.84
C LYS A 14 -34.51 3.13 9.05
N ASP A 15 -35.02 2.54 7.97
CA ASP A 15 -35.96 1.43 8.02
C ASP A 15 -35.32 0.17 8.60
N HIS A 16 -34.09 -0.15 8.19
CA HIS A 16 -33.30 -1.25 8.75
C HIS A 16 -33.03 -1.04 10.25
N LYS A 17 -32.69 0.19 10.67
CA LYS A 17 -32.52 0.50 12.10
C LYS A 17 -33.81 0.27 12.90
N VAL A 18 -34.95 0.70 12.38
CA VAL A 18 -36.26 0.45 13.02
C VAL A 18 -36.55 -1.05 13.11
N ALA A 19 -36.28 -1.80 12.04
CA ALA A 19 -36.46 -3.25 12.04
C ALA A 19 -35.56 -3.95 13.06
N MET A 20 -34.29 -3.55 13.15
CA MET A 20 -33.33 -4.05 14.13
C MET A 20 -33.73 -3.71 15.56
N ASP A 21 -34.11 -2.46 15.85
CA ASP A 21 -34.56 -2.03 17.17
C ASP A 21 -35.82 -2.82 17.59
N ALA A 22 -36.76 -3.05 16.67
CA ALA A 22 -37.95 -3.86 16.92
C ALA A 22 -37.62 -5.32 17.20
N TRP A 23 -36.67 -5.90 16.44
CA TRP A 23 -36.17 -7.26 16.66
C TRP A 23 -35.48 -7.39 18.03
N GLU A 24 -34.60 -6.46 18.39
CA GLU A 24 -33.90 -6.45 19.69
C GLU A 24 -34.89 -6.33 20.86
N ALA A 25 -35.89 -5.45 20.74
CA ALA A 25 -36.93 -5.29 21.74
C ALA A 25 -37.75 -6.59 21.94
N LYS A 26 -38.19 -7.23 20.84
CA LYS A 26 -38.89 -8.53 20.89
C LYS A 26 -38.02 -9.61 21.53
N ARG A 27 -36.75 -9.70 21.12
CA ARG A 27 -35.77 -10.67 21.64
C ARG A 27 -35.53 -10.48 23.13
N GLY A 28 -35.37 -9.24 23.58
CA GLY A 28 -35.24 -8.89 25.00
C GLY A 28 -36.47 -9.32 25.81
N GLY A 29 -37.67 -9.02 25.32
CA GLY A 29 -38.92 -9.40 25.97
C GLY A 29 -39.11 -10.92 26.08
N ILE A 30 -38.82 -11.68 25.01
CA ILE A 30 -38.90 -13.15 25.03
C ILE A 30 -37.88 -13.73 26.02
N LYS A 31 -36.62 -13.26 25.99
CA LYS A 31 -35.58 -13.71 26.92
C LYS A 31 -35.94 -13.44 28.38
N GLU A 32 -36.52 -12.28 28.67
CA GLU A 32 -36.95 -11.96 30.02
C GLU A 32 -38.10 -12.85 30.48
N LYS A 33 -39.07 -13.14 29.61
CA LYS A 33 -40.17 -14.06 29.93
C LYS A 33 -39.70 -15.49 30.16
N ILE A 34 -38.70 -15.97 29.40
CA ILE A 34 -38.03 -17.26 29.65
C ILE A 34 -37.42 -17.27 31.06
N ARG A 35 -36.68 -16.21 31.45
CA ARG A 35 -36.10 -16.11 32.80
C ARG A 35 -37.16 -16.12 33.90
N GLN A 36 -38.28 -15.43 33.70
CA GLN A 36 -39.38 -15.40 34.66
C GLN A 36 -40.04 -16.77 34.83
N LEU A 37 -40.33 -17.49 33.73
CA LEU A 37 -40.91 -18.82 33.77
C LEU A 37 -39.96 -19.83 34.43
N ALA A 38 -38.66 -19.75 34.12
CA ALA A 38 -37.64 -20.57 34.75
C ALA A 38 -37.55 -20.36 36.27
N LYS A 39 -37.59 -19.09 36.74
CA LYS A 39 -37.64 -18.76 38.18
C LYS A 39 -38.89 -19.30 38.88
N ALA A 40 -40.01 -19.37 38.16
CA ALA A 40 -41.27 -19.90 38.67
C ALA A 40 -41.41 -21.43 38.50
N SER A 41 -40.36 -22.13 38.05
CA SER A 41 -40.37 -23.56 37.74
C SER A 41 -41.47 -23.98 36.76
N LYS A 42 -41.82 -23.10 35.82
CA LYS A 42 -42.79 -23.35 34.74
C LYS A 42 -42.07 -23.62 33.42
N SER A 43 -42.71 -24.41 32.55
CA SER A 43 -42.19 -24.66 31.19
C SER A 43 -42.11 -23.35 30.40
N ALA A 44 -41.00 -23.13 29.70
CA ALA A 44 -40.75 -22.00 28.80
C ALA A 44 -40.70 -22.41 27.31
N HIS A 45 -41.18 -23.62 26.99
CA HIS A 45 -41.04 -24.24 25.66
C HIS A 45 -41.61 -23.38 24.51
N GLU A 46 -42.74 -22.72 24.74
CA GLU A 46 -43.36 -21.82 23.75
C GLU A 46 -42.47 -20.60 23.47
N GLN A 47 -41.89 -20.02 24.51
CA GLN A 47 -41.03 -18.85 24.40
C GLN A 47 -39.67 -19.20 23.79
N GLU A 48 -39.14 -20.40 24.07
CA GLU A 48 -37.96 -20.93 23.40
C GLU A 48 -38.20 -21.13 21.90
N THR A 49 -39.37 -21.66 21.52
CA THR A 49 -39.77 -21.81 20.11
C THR A 49 -39.96 -20.43 19.44
N ALA A 50 -40.63 -19.50 20.11
CA ALA A 50 -40.78 -18.13 19.63
C ALA A 50 -39.42 -17.41 19.46
N LEU A 51 -38.46 -17.66 20.36
CA LEU A 51 -37.11 -17.13 20.23
C LEU A 51 -36.40 -17.69 19.00
N ARG A 52 -36.50 -19.00 18.74
CA ARG A 52 -35.91 -19.63 17.54
C ARG A 52 -36.47 -19.01 16.25
N ASN A 53 -37.79 -18.87 16.17
CA ASN A 53 -38.44 -18.25 15.00
C ASN A 53 -38.00 -16.78 14.84
N LEU A 54 -37.95 -16.02 15.94
CA LEU A 54 -37.51 -14.62 15.88
C LEU A 54 -36.05 -14.49 15.43
N GLU A 55 -35.16 -15.41 15.80
CA GLU A 55 -33.78 -15.39 15.32
C GLU A 55 -33.68 -15.68 13.81
N HIS A 56 -34.64 -16.39 13.20
CA HIS A 56 -34.74 -16.53 11.74
C HIS A 56 -35.24 -15.25 11.06
N ASP A 57 -36.07 -14.45 11.76
CA ASP A 57 -36.58 -13.16 11.29
C ASP A 57 -35.61 -11.99 11.59
N LYS A 58 -34.34 -12.27 11.94
CA LYS A 58 -33.34 -11.22 12.18
C LYS A 58 -33.14 -10.44 10.88
N PRO A 59 -33.31 -9.10 10.87
CA PRO A 59 -33.05 -8.29 9.68
C PRO A 59 -31.62 -8.54 9.16
N GLU A 60 -31.51 -8.76 7.86
CA GLU A 60 -30.22 -8.93 7.21
C GLU A 60 -29.41 -7.62 7.26
N PRO A 61 -28.07 -7.69 7.42
CA PRO A 61 -27.22 -6.52 7.44
C PRO A 61 -27.39 -5.68 6.17
N LEU A 62 -27.82 -4.42 6.33
CA LEU A 62 -27.84 -3.47 5.23
C LEU A 62 -26.40 -3.10 4.81
N ARG A 63 -26.02 -3.48 3.60
CA ARG A 63 -24.69 -3.18 3.03
C ARG A 63 -24.75 -1.92 2.18
N VAL A 64 -24.09 -0.86 2.65
CA VAL A 64 -23.93 0.39 1.91
C VAL A 64 -22.47 0.52 1.48
N PRO A 65 -22.18 0.87 0.21
CA PRO A 65 -20.83 1.08 -0.26
C PRO A 65 -20.01 2.00 0.66
N ARG A 66 -18.91 1.48 1.17
CA ARG A 66 -17.89 2.22 1.92
C ARG A 66 -16.51 1.74 1.47
N LEU A 67 -15.92 2.51 0.56
CA LEU A 67 -14.73 2.13 -0.18
C LEU A 67 -13.46 2.66 0.48
N ILE A 68 -13.48 3.84 1.12
CA ILE A 68 -12.24 4.47 1.61
C ILE A 68 -12.16 4.48 3.14
N TYR A 69 -11.01 4.08 3.66
CA TYR A 69 -10.66 4.04 5.08
C TYR A 69 -9.39 4.88 5.30
N GLY A 70 -9.47 5.91 6.15
CA GLY A 70 -8.34 6.77 6.50
C GLY A 70 -7.67 6.37 7.83
N ASP A 71 -8.47 6.26 8.89
CA ASP A 71 -8.03 5.89 10.24
C ASP A 71 -8.99 4.86 10.83
N ALA A 72 -8.81 3.59 10.43
CA ALA A 72 -9.58 2.47 10.96
C ALA A 72 -8.65 1.54 11.71
N THR A 73 -9.01 1.17 12.94
CA THR A 73 -8.30 0.11 13.66
C THR A 73 -8.43 -1.22 12.89
N PRO A 74 -7.49 -2.16 13.05
CA PRO A 74 -7.55 -3.45 12.36
C PRO A 74 -8.85 -4.21 12.67
N GLU A 75 -9.35 -4.13 13.90
CA GLU A 75 -10.61 -4.72 14.32
C GLU A 75 -11.82 -4.09 13.64
N ALA A 76 -11.85 -2.75 13.53
CA ALA A 76 -12.91 -2.03 12.86
C ALA A 76 -12.88 -2.30 11.35
N LEU A 77 -11.70 -2.35 10.74
CA LEU A 77 -11.53 -2.68 9.33
C LEU A 77 -12.08 -4.08 9.02
N LYS A 78 -11.69 -5.10 9.79
CA LYS A 78 -12.22 -6.47 9.63
C LYS A 78 -13.72 -6.53 9.82
N TRP A 79 -14.25 -5.87 10.86
CA TRP A 79 -15.69 -5.83 11.10
C TRP A 79 -16.46 -5.19 9.93
N ASN A 80 -15.98 -4.05 9.43
CA ASN A 80 -16.61 -3.34 8.31
C ASN A 80 -16.57 -4.16 7.01
N LEU A 81 -15.49 -4.91 6.76
CA LEU A 81 -15.39 -5.78 5.59
C LEU A 81 -16.29 -7.02 5.70
N ALA A 82 -16.49 -7.57 6.89
CA ALA A 82 -17.38 -8.73 7.09
C ALA A 82 -18.87 -8.33 7.06
N MET A 83 -19.23 -7.32 7.84
CA MET A 83 -20.63 -6.95 8.10
C MET A 83 -21.15 -5.81 7.23
N GLY A 84 -20.24 -5.00 6.68
CA GLY A 84 -20.56 -3.85 5.84
C GLY A 84 -20.32 -4.13 4.37
N TRP A 85 -19.48 -3.32 3.73
CA TRP A 85 -19.14 -3.50 2.31
C TRP A 85 -17.89 -4.37 2.17
N PRO A 86 -17.93 -5.52 1.47
CA PRO A 86 -16.83 -6.49 1.41
C PRO A 86 -15.68 -6.06 0.49
N SER A 87 -15.56 -4.77 0.18
CA SER A 87 -14.44 -4.19 -0.57
C SER A 87 -14.01 -2.88 0.07
N GLY A 88 -12.71 -2.68 0.24
CA GLY A 88 -12.19 -1.46 0.87
C GLY A 88 -10.83 -1.04 0.36
N GLY A 89 -10.47 0.20 0.67
CA GLY A 89 -9.20 0.82 0.36
C GLY A 89 -8.69 1.60 1.57
N VAL A 90 -7.51 1.24 2.09
CA VAL A 90 -6.78 2.12 3.02
C VAL A 90 -6.01 3.12 2.18
N VAL A 91 -6.58 4.30 2.00
CA VAL A 91 -6.04 5.34 1.10
C VAL A 91 -5.69 6.57 1.92
N SER A 92 -4.43 6.98 1.89
CA SER A 92 -3.96 8.16 2.63
C SER A 92 -2.90 8.93 1.85
N SER A 93 -3.11 10.26 1.73
CA SER A 93 -2.08 11.20 1.30
C SER A 93 -1.06 11.50 2.41
N GLU A 94 -1.33 11.07 3.64
CA GLU A 94 -0.49 11.24 4.82
C GLU A 94 -0.39 9.91 5.59
N ALA A 95 0.40 8.98 5.06
CA ALA A 95 0.51 7.64 5.63
C ALA A 95 1.12 7.61 7.04
N GLY A 96 1.67 8.73 7.54
CA GLY A 96 2.08 8.85 8.94
C GLY A 96 0.94 8.55 9.92
N LEU A 97 -0.31 8.84 9.55
CA LEU A 97 -1.49 8.46 10.33
C LEU A 97 -1.67 6.94 10.36
N VAL A 98 -1.49 6.26 9.23
CA VAL A 98 -1.62 4.80 9.12
C VAL A 98 -0.48 4.09 9.85
N PHE A 99 0.77 4.52 9.64
CA PHE A 99 1.96 3.95 10.28
C PHE A 99 2.12 4.34 11.74
N GLY A 100 1.46 5.41 12.18
CA GLY A 100 1.42 5.87 13.57
C GLY A 100 0.20 5.39 14.36
N ALA A 101 -0.77 4.76 13.70
CA ALA A 101 -2.00 4.29 14.32
C ALA A 101 -1.73 3.21 15.38
N HIS A 102 -2.70 3.04 16.29
CA HIS A 102 -2.62 2.10 17.41
C HIS A 102 -2.30 0.64 16.99
N GLY A 103 -2.70 0.24 15.77
CA GLY A 103 -2.39 -1.07 15.19
C GLY A 103 -0.96 -1.26 14.67
N MET A 104 -0.13 -0.21 14.68
CA MET A 104 1.27 -0.22 14.24
C MET A 104 2.26 -0.04 15.40
N GLY A 105 1.79 -0.21 16.64
CA GLY A 105 2.66 -0.30 17.82
C GLY A 105 3.47 -1.60 17.83
N LYS A 106 4.56 -1.65 18.61
CA LYS A 106 5.49 -2.80 18.65
C LYS A 106 4.80 -4.15 18.92
N ASP A 107 3.74 -4.15 19.74
CA ASP A 107 3.04 -5.37 20.14
C ASP A 107 1.99 -5.84 19.12
N SER A 108 1.49 -4.93 18.27
CA SER A 108 0.36 -5.18 17.35
C SER A 108 0.75 -5.17 15.87
N VAL A 109 1.90 -4.58 15.52
CA VAL A 109 2.35 -4.38 14.13
C VAL A 109 2.40 -5.69 13.35
N MET A 110 3.00 -6.76 13.90
CA MET A 110 3.13 -8.04 13.19
C MET A 110 1.75 -8.61 12.83
N ARG A 111 0.81 -8.61 13.79
CA ARG A 111 -0.55 -9.12 13.58
C ARG A 111 -1.31 -8.28 12.56
N ASN A 112 -1.15 -6.96 12.60
CA ASN A 112 -1.80 -6.06 11.66
C ASN A 112 -1.26 -6.27 10.24
N LEU A 113 0.06 -6.29 10.06
CA LEU A 113 0.69 -6.55 8.75
C LEU A 113 0.28 -7.90 8.17
N ALA A 114 0.21 -8.96 9.00
CA ALA A 114 -0.29 -10.26 8.58
C ALA A 114 -1.76 -10.22 8.13
N THR A 115 -2.60 -9.48 8.85
CA THR A 115 -4.02 -9.27 8.48
C THR A 115 -4.14 -8.57 7.14
N LEU A 116 -3.36 -7.51 6.90
CA LEU A 116 -3.35 -6.78 5.63
C LEU A 116 -2.87 -7.66 4.47
N ASN A 117 -1.87 -8.52 4.69
CA ASN A 117 -1.41 -9.50 3.70
C ASN A 117 -2.52 -10.48 3.33
N GLN A 118 -3.23 -11.03 4.33
CA GLN A 118 -4.36 -11.93 4.10
C GLN A 118 -5.48 -11.26 3.31
N LEU A 119 -5.77 -9.98 3.57
CA LEU A 119 -6.78 -9.23 2.82
C LEU A 119 -6.34 -8.91 1.39
N TRP A 120 -5.04 -8.73 1.14
CA TRP A 120 -4.47 -8.59 -0.22
C TRP A 120 -4.52 -9.90 -1.01
N ASP A 121 -4.31 -11.03 -0.32
CA ASP A 121 -4.44 -12.39 -0.87
C ASP A 121 -5.91 -12.80 -1.05
N GLY A 122 -6.84 -12.12 -0.37
CA GLY A 122 -8.27 -12.42 -0.38
C GLY A 122 -8.66 -13.62 0.47
N ALA A 123 -7.82 -13.97 1.46
CA ALA A 123 -8.00 -15.09 2.38
C ALA A 123 -9.11 -14.83 3.41
N GLU A 124 -9.67 -15.92 3.95
CA GLU A 124 -10.66 -15.84 5.02
C GLU A 124 -9.98 -15.53 6.37
N ILE A 125 -10.59 -14.62 7.15
CA ILE A 125 -10.06 -14.21 8.45
C ILE A 125 -11.13 -14.38 9.53
N ALA A 126 -11.01 -15.45 10.30
CA ALA A 126 -11.86 -15.68 11.47
C ALA A 126 -11.42 -14.79 12.64
N THR A 127 -12.40 -14.15 13.29
CA THR A 127 -12.20 -13.38 14.52
C THR A 127 -13.11 -13.94 15.60
N GLU A 128 -12.53 -14.74 16.49
CA GLU A 128 -13.22 -15.26 17.66
C GLU A 128 -13.20 -14.25 18.80
N ARG A 129 -14.36 -14.02 19.42
CA ARG A 129 -14.49 -13.13 20.56
C ARG A 129 -15.31 -13.81 21.66
N ARG A 130 -14.84 -13.65 22.91
CA ARG A 130 -15.52 -14.22 24.08
C ARG A 130 -16.69 -13.37 24.56
N THR A 131 -16.62 -12.05 24.38
CA THR A 131 -17.57 -11.07 24.93
C THR A 131 -18.47 -10.41 23.89
N SER A 132 -18.14 -10.52 22.61
CA SER A 132 -18.92 -9.99 21.48
C SER A 132 -19.08 -11.07 20.42
N GLU A 133 -19.89 -10.79 19.42
CA GLU A 133 -20.14 -11.71 18.30
C GLU A 133 -18.84 -12.03 17.56
N SER A 134 -18.55 -13.33 17.42
CA SER A 134 -17.50 -13.83 16.55
C SER A 134 -17.94 -13.68 15.09
N PHE A 135 -17.00 -13.40 14.20
CA PHE A 135 -17.29 -13.20 12.79
C PHE A 135 -16.13 -13.65 11.91
N THR A 136 -16.43 -13.89 10.64
CA THR A 136 -15.43 -14.25 9.63
C THR A 136 -15.47 -13.23 8.50
N VAL A 137 -14.31 -12.68 8.16
CA VAL A 137 -14.14 -11.91 6.92
C VAL A 137 -13.99 -12.91 5.79
N ARG A 138 -14.98 -13.00 4.90
CA ARG A 138 -15.01 -13.94 3.77
C ARG A 138 -15.22 -13.18 2.47
N GLY A 139 -14.51 -13.61 1.42
CA GLY A 139 -14.60 -12.99 0.10
C GLY A 139 -14.39 -11.47 0.11
N ALA A 140 -13.61 -10.92 1.05
CA ALA A 140 -13.35 -9.50 1.09
C ALA A 140 -12.13 -9.12 0.22
N ARG A 141 -12.09 -7.89 -0.28
CA ARG A 141 -10.95 -7.35 -1.02
C ARG A 141 -10.48 -6.03 -0.42
N LEU A 142 -9.17 -5.91 -0.22
CA LEU A 142 -8.56 -4.68 0.28
C LEU A 142 -7.48 -4.20 -0.68
N THR A 143 -7.51 -2.89 -0.99
CA THR A 143 -6.38 -2.18 -1.58
C THR A 143 -5.75 -1.25 -0.57
N ILE A 144 -4.47 -0.95 -0.73
CA ILE A 144 -3.75 0.01 0.11
C ILE A 144 -2.99 0.96 -0.80
N ALA A 145 -3.20 2.26 -0.61
CA ALA A 145 -2.53 3.31 -1.36
C ALA A 145 -2.06 4.41 -0.40
N LEU A 146 -0.75 4.52 -0.23
CA LEU A 146 -0.15 5.36 0.81
C LEU A 146 0.86 6.30 0.18
N GLN A 147 0.72 7.60 0.46
CA GLN A 147 1.77 8.59 0.23
C GLN A 147 2.40 8.93 1.57
N VAL A 148 3.73 8.88 1.63
CA VAL A 148 4.47 9.01 2.88
C VAL A 148 5.71 9.86 2.67
N GLN A 149 6.04 10.69 3.65
CA GLN A 149 7.32 11.38 3.67
C GLN A 149 8.44 10.38 3.99
N GLU A 150 9.60 10.54 3.34
CA GLU A 150 10.75 9.66 3.51
C GLU A 150 11.13 9.48 4.99
N ALA A 151 11.21 10.58 5.76
CA ALA A 151 11.57 10.54 7.17
C ALA A 151 10.60 9.70 8.02
N THR A 152 9.29 9.81 7.77
CA THR A 152 8.27 9.02 8.45
C THR A 152 8.41 7.54 8.13
N LEU A 153 8.66 7.22 6.85
CA LEU A 153 8.85 5.86 6.41
C LEU A 153 10.11 5.24 7.03
N ARG A 154 11.26 5.93 7.00
CA ARG A 154 12.50 5.49 7.68
C ARG A 154 12.27 5.23 9.16
N SER A 155 11.65 6.16 9.87
CA SER A 155 11.30 5.99 11.28
C SER A 155 10.41 4.78 11.55
N PHE A 156 9.50 4.44 10.63
CA PHE A 156 8.71 3.21 10.73
C PHE A 156 9.58 1.96 10.56
N PHE A 157 10.49 1.93 9.59
CA PHE A 157 11.43 0.81 9.42
C PHE A 157 12.29 0.58 10.67
N ASP A 158 12.89 1.64 11.20
CA ASP A 158 13.75 1.58 12.40
C ASP A 158 12.98 1.02 13.60
N ARG A 159 11.76 1.51 13.83
CA ARG A 159 10.90 1.06 14.93
C ARG A 159 10.40 -0.37 14.74
N SER A 160 10.17 -0.78 13.50
CA SER A 160 9.69 -2.13 13.15
C SER A 160 10.81 -3.19 13.16
N GLY A 161 12.08 -2.80 13.27
CA GLY A 161 13.21 -3.73 13.35
C GLY A 161 13.31 -4.69 12.15
N GLY A 162 12.93 -4.24 10.96
CA GLY A 162 12.93 -5.07 9.74
C GLY A 162 11.71 -5.98 9.58
N LEU A 163 10.76 -6.01 10.54
CA LEU A 163 9.55 -6.84 10.47
C LEU A 163 8.68 -6.54 9.25
N ALA A 164 8.58 -5.27 8.83
CA ALA A 164 7.78 -4.89 7.65
C ALA A 164 8.29 -5.55 6.36
N ARG A 165 9.60 -5.82 6.29
CA ARG A 165 10.23 -6.55 5.20
C ARG A 165 10.13 -8.06 5.39
N GLY A 166 10.48 -8.55 6.60
CA GLY A 166 10.47 -9.98 6.93
C GLY A 166 9.08 -10.65 6.91
N THR A 167 8.00 -9.89 7.07
CA THR A 167 6.62 -10.39 6.99
C THR A 167 6.07 -10.45 5.56
N GLY A 168 6.84 -9.98 4.56
CA GLY A 168 6.41 -9.90 3.16
C GLY A 168 5.32 -8.85 2.92
N PHE A 169 5.08 -7.94 3.87
CA PHE A 169 4.10 -6.87 3.71
C PHE A 169 4.47 -5.93 2.57
N LEU A 170 5.69 -5.39 2.61
CA LEU A 170 6.13 -4.44 1.61
C LEU A 170 6.36 -5.07 0.22
N ALA A 171 6.65 -6.38 0.18
CA ALA A 171 6.78 -7.13 -1.07
C ALA A 171 5.50 -7.12 -1.93
N ARG A 172 4.34 -6.80 -1.35
CA ARG A 172 3.05 -6.68 -2.05
C ARG A 172 2.77 -5.28 -2.59
N PHE A 173 3.60 -4.28 -2.27
CA PHE A 173 3.42 -2.91 -2.70
C PHE A 173 4.14 -2.62 -4.02
N LEU A 174 3.52 -1.78 -4.83
CA LEU A 174 4.16 -1.12 -5.97
C LEU A 174 4.81 0.18 -5.48
N VAL A 175 6.09 0.10 -5.11
CA VAL A 175 6.85 1.25 -4.57
C VAL A 175 7.22 2.20 -5.71
N ALA A 176 7.06 3.50 -5.48
CA ALA A 176 7.53 4.56 -6.37
C ALA A 176 8.24 5.62 -5.54
N TRP A 177 9.46 5.98 -5.94
CA TRP A 177 10.22 7.07 -5.32
C TRP A 177 10.62 8.09 -6.41
N PRO A 178 9.65 8.81 -6.99
CA PRO A 178 9.95 9.75 -8.07
C PRO A 178 10.93 10.84 -7.62
N GLU A 179 11.74 11.32 -8.55
CA GLU A 179 12.65 12.44 -8.31
C GLU A 179 11.89 13.69 -7.87
N SER A 180 12.49 14.44 -6.95
CA SER A 180 11.89 15.68 -6.46
C SER A 180 11.97 16.76 -7.53
N THR A 181 10.82 17.30 -7.93
CA THR A 181 10.73 18.51 -8.77
C THR A 181 10.74 19.80 -7.93
N GLN A 182 10.87 19.70 -6.61
CA GLN A 182 10.93 20.87 -5.74
C GLN A 182 12.14 21.73 -6.08
N GLY A 183 11.95 23.04 -6.22
CA GLY A 183 12.98 23.96 -6.71
C GLY A 183 13.06 24.08 -8.24
N HIS A 184 12.43 23.17 -8.99
CA HIS A 184 12.44 23.14 -10.46
C HIS A 184 11.04 23.21 -11.10
N ARG A 185 9.99 23.40 -10.30
CA ARG A 185 8.59 23.50 -10.73
C ARG A 185 8.09 24.96 -10.72
N PRO A 186 8.35 25.78 -11.75
CA PRO A 186 7.74 27.10 -11.83
C PRO A 186 6.21 26.98 -11.88
N PHE A 187 5.52 27.99 -11.35
CA PHE A 187 4.06 28.03 -11.41
C PHE A 187 3.60 28.02 -12.87
N THR A 188 2.57 27.22 -13.15
CA THR A 188 1.91 27.14 -14.46
C THR A 188 0.41 27.18 -14.20
N ASP A 189 -0.32 28.04 -14.89
CA ASP A 189 -1.77 28.07 -14.80
C ASP A 189 -2.36 26.72 -15.24
N PRO A 190 -3.38 26.21 -14.54
CA PRO A 190 -4.06 25.00 -14.98
C PRO A 190 -4.76 25.26 -16.32
N PRO A 191 -4.82 24.26 -17.23
CA PRO A 191 -5.66 24.36 -18.41
C PRO A 191 -7.13 24.52 -18.03
N ASP A 192 -7.90 25.22 -18.87
CA ASP A 192 -9.34 25.47 -18.66
C ASP A 192 -10.17 24.18 -18.52
N ASN A 193 -9.69 23.08 -19.13
CA ASN A 193 -10.36 21.79 -19.09
C ASN A 193 -9.37 20.63 -19.08
N TRP A 194 -9.89 19.46 -18.69
CA TRP A 194 -9.14 18.21 -18.59
C TRP A 194 -9.90 17.08 -19.30
N PRO A 195 -9.99 17.09 -20.64
CA PRO A 195 -10.86 16.16 -21.38
C PRO A 195 -10.46 14.69 -21.17
N ALA A 196 -9.16 14.40 -21.03
CA ALA A 196 -8.69 13.05 -20.71
C ALA A 196 -9.12 12.61 -19.29
N LEU A 197 -8.99 13.50 -18.30
CA LEU A 197 -9.42 13.24 -16.92
C LEU A 197 -10.95 13.05 -16.85
N ALA A 198 -11.71 13.86 -17.60
CA ALA A 198 -13.16 13.72 -17.68
C ALA A 198 -13.57 12.34 -18.23
N ARG A 199 -12.95 11.88 -19.33
CA ARG A 199 -13.18 10.53 -19.88
C ARG A 199 -12.80 9.43 -18.90
N PHE A 200 -11.66 9.59 -18.21
CA PHE A 200 -11.23 8.64 -17.18
C PHE A 200 -12.26 8.55 -16.04
N ASN A 201 -12.67 9.70 -15.48
CA ASN A 201 -13.66 9.75 -14.40
C ASN A 201 -15.01 9.16 -14.82
N GLN A 202 -15.45 9.42 -16.06
CA GLN A 202 -16.66 8.81 -16.60
C GLN A 202 -16.52 7.28 -16.68
N ARG A 203 -15.37 6.76 -17.13
CA ARG A 203 -15.14 5.31 -17.15
C ARG A 203 -15.16 4.71 -15.76
N ILE A 204 -14.54 5.37 -14.77
CA ILE A 204 -14.58 4.92 -13.37
C ILE A 204 -16.01 4.94 -12.82
N ALA A 205 -16.79 5.98 -13.11
CA ALA A 205 -18.20 6.05 -12.72
C ALA A 205 -19.00 4.87 -13.30
N ASN A 206 -18.85 4.60 -14.60
CA ASN A 206 -19.51 3.47 -15.26
C ASN A 206 -19.12 2.11 -14.65
N ILE A 207 -17.91 1.95 -14.11
CA ILE A 207 -17.49 0.73 -13.42
C ILE A 207 -18.11 0.65 -12.02
N LEU A 208 -18.12 1.77 -11.28
CA LEU A 208 -18.68 1.84 -9.93
C LEU A 208 -20.20 1.64 -9.91
N GLU A 209 -20.88 1.98 -11.00
CA GLU A 209 -22.32 1.78 -11.18
C GLU A 209 -22.71 0.33 -11.54
N GLN A 210 -21.73 -0.55 -11.79
CA GLN A 210 -22.02 -1.97 -12.02
C GLN A 210 -22.39 -2.66 -10.70
N ASP A 211 -23.29 -3.64 -10.79
CA ASP A 211 -23.63 -4.49 -9.66
C ASP A 211 -22.39 -5.25 -9.18
N VAL A 212 -22.17 -5.20 -7.87
CA VAL A 212 -21.07 -5.91 -7.23
C VAL A 212 -21.54 -7.34 -6.91
N PRO A 213 -20.82 -8.38 -7.35
CA PRO A 213 -21.22 -9.76 -7.11
C PRO A 213 -20.99 -10.12 -5.65
N ILE A 214 -22.02 -9.92 -4.83
CA ILE A 214 -22.07 -10.26 -3.41
C ILE A 214 -23.04 -11.43 -3.27
N ASP A 215 -22.59 -12.53 -2.65
CA ASP A 215 -23.44 -13.70 -2.39
C ASP A 215 -24.40 -13.48 -1.20
N GLU A 216 -25.27 -14.46 -0.92
CA GLU A 216 -26.26 -14.41 0.16
C GLU A 216 -25.60 -14.29 1.54
N GLU A 217 -24.37 -14.81 1.70
CA GLU A 217 -23.58 -14.65 2.92
C GLU A 217 -22.86 -13.28 3.01
N GLY A 218 -22.94 -12.48 1.96
CA GLY A 218 -22.37 -11.14 1.88
C GLY A 218 -20.88 -11.09 1.55
N ALA A 219 -20.33 -12.16 0.99
CA ALA A 219 -18.97 -12.25 0.49
C ALA A 219 -18.91 -11.93 -1.02
N LEU A 220 -17.78 -11.39 -1.50
CA LEU A 220 -17.61 -11.18 -2.94
C LEU A 220 -17.40 -12.51 -3.67
N SER A 221 -18.12 -12.68 -4.77
CA SER A 221 -18.02 -13.79 -5.72
C SER A 221 -17.59 -13.30 -7.13
N PRO A 222 -16.42 -12.64 -7.27
CA PRO A 222 -16.00 -12.06 -8.53
C PRO A 222 -15.71 -13.15 -9.58
N ALA A 223 -16.06 -12.88 -10.84
CA ALA A 223 -15.70 -13.78 -11.92
C ALA A 223 -14.18 -13.85 -12.13
N VAL A 224 -13.67 -15.05 -12.38
CA VAL A 224 -12.25 -15.29 -12.64
C VAL A 224 -11.92 -14.93 -14.09
N LEU A 225 -10.99 -14.00 -14.29
CA LEU A 225 -10.46 -13.66 -15.61
C LEU A 225 -9.33 -14.64 -15.97
N SER A 226 -9.46 -15.30 -17.11
CA SER A 226 -8.41 -16.14 -17.69
C SER A 226 -7.41 -15.28 -18.47
N LEU A 227 -6.17 -15.76 -18.59
CA LEU A 227 -5.22 -15.21 -19.55
C LEU A 227 -5.45 -15.88 -20.92
N ALA A 228 -5.41 -15.11 -21.99
CA ALA A 228 -5.31 -15.70 -23.32
C ALA A 228 -4.02 -16.54 -23.46
N PRO A 229 -3.97 -17.55 -24.34
CA PRO A 229 -2.82 -18.46 -24.41
C PRO A 229 -1.48 -17.75 -24.68
N ASP A 230 -1.48 -16.77 -25.58
CA ASP A 230 -0.33 -15.90 -25.90
C ASP A 230 0.06 -15.02 -24.71
N THR A 231 -0.93 -14.43 -24.02
CA THR A 231 -0.72 -13.69 -22.77
C THR A 231 -0.09 -14.56 -21.68
N LYS A 232 -0.54 -15.81 -21.53
CA LYS A 232 0.02 -16.74 -20.54
C LYS A 232 1.48 -17.07 -20.88
N ALA A 233 1.79 -17.29 -22.15
CA ALA A 233 3.17 -17.52 -22.58
C ALA A 233 4.08 -16.31 -22.30
N ALA A 234 3.60 -15.09 -22.59
CA ALA A 234 4.30 -13.85 -22.26
C ALA A 234 4.51 -13.70 -20.75
N TRP A 235 3.50 -14.04 -19.94
CA TRP A 235 3.59 -14.03 -18.48
C TRP A 235 4.63 -15.01 -17.95
N VAL A 236 4.67 -16.25 -18.47
CA VAL A 236 5.68 -17.25 -18.08
C VAL A 236 7.09 -16.73 -18.39
N LYS A 237 7.30 -16.20 -19.60
CA LYS A 237 8.61 -15.62 -19.98
C LYS A 237 9.01 -14.47 -19.05
N PHE A 238 8.08 -13.59 -18.69
CA PHE A 238 8.33 -12.48 -17.77
C PHE A 238 8.66 -12.97 -16.36
N HIS A 239 7.91 -13.96 -15.86
CA HIS A 239 8.16 -14.61 -14.57
C HIS A 239 9.56 -15.24 -14.52
N ASP A 240 9.89 -16.07 -15.51
CA ASP A 240 11.14 -16.83 -15.51
C ASP A 240 12.35 -15.92 -15.65
N ALA A 241 12.24 -14.82 -16.41
CA ALA A 241 13.29 -13.80 -16.48
C ALA A 241 13.54 -13.12 -15.11
N ILE A 242 12.50 -12.90 -14.31
CA ILE A 242 12.66 -12.35 -12.96
C ILE A 242 13.26 -13.40 -12.02
N GLU A 243 12.76 -14.64 -12.07
CA GLU A 243 13.27 -15.76 -11.27
C GLU A 243 14.78 -15.98 -11.50
N ASP A 244 15.19 -15.86 -12.76
CA ASP A 244 16.58 -15.91 -13.18
C ASP A 244 17.46 -14.83 -12.53
N GLU A 245 16.93 -13.68 -12.16
CA GLU A 245 17.67 -12.60 -11.51
C GLU A 245 17.69 -12.72 -9.96
N LEU A 246 16.94 -13.67 -9.38
CA LEU A 246 16.89 -13.90 -7.93
C LEU A 246 18.08 -14.71 -7.39
N ARG A 247 18.76 -15.46 -8.26
CA ARG A 247 19.91 -16.30 -7.90
C ARG A 247 21.06 -15.47 -7.35
N SER A 248 21.96 -16.12 -6.59
CA SER A 248 23.16 -15.48 -6.06
C SER A 248 23.97 -14.80 -7.15
N GLY A 249 24.19 -13.49 -7.01
CA GLY A 249 24.88 -12.64 -7.98
C GLY A 249 23.98 -12.06 -9.09
N GLY A 250 22.69 -12.39 -9.12
CA GLY A 250 21.71 -11.76 -10.00
C GLY A 250 21.32 -10.36 -9.54
N GLU A 251 20.79 -9.54 -10.44
CA GLU A 251 20.52 -8.12 -10.18
C GLU A 251 19.40 -7.87 -9.14
N LEU A 252 18.57 -8.87 -8.87
CA LEU A 252 17.44 -8.78 -7.96
C LEU A 252 17.66 -9.55 -6.66
N TYR A 253 18.86 -10.08 -6.42
CA TYR A 253 19.24 -10.85 -5.23
C TYR A 253 18.88 -10.14 -3.92
N ASP A 254 19.13 -8.83 -3.85
CA ASP A 254 18.92 -8.03 -2.65
C ASP A 254 17.46 -7.63 -2.43
N VAL A 255 16.55 -7.89 -3.39
CA VAL A 255 15.11 -7.58 -3.32
C VAL A 255 14.22 -8.75 -3.73
N ARG A 256 14.69 -9.98 -3.45
CA ARG A 256 13.98 -11.21 -3.82
C ARG A 256 12.55 -11.30 -3.31
N ASP A 257 12.31 -10.77 -2.11
CA ASP A 257 10.99 -10.69 -1.50
C ASP A 257 10.00 -9.99 -2.44
N VAL A 258 10.36 -8.79 -2.92
CA VAL A 258 9.51 -7.99 -3.82
C VAL A 258 9.50 -8.56 -5.24
N ALA A 259 10.66 -8.97 -5.74
CA ALA A 259 10.82 -9.48 -7.09
C ALA A 259 9.95 -10.73 -7.34
N SER A 260 9.90 -11.66 -6.38
CA SER A 260 9.07 -12.88 -6.45
C SER A 260 7.55 -12.61 -6.56
N LYS A 261 7.09 -11.38 -6.28
CA LYS A 261 5.68 -10.96 -6.40
C LYS A 261 5.39 -10.11 -7.62
N THR A 262 6.41 -9.75 -8.40
CA THR A 262 6.27 -8.82 -9.52
C THR A 262 5.47 -9.43 -10.67
N ALA A 263 5.65 -10.72 -10.97
CA ALA A 263 4.85 -11.40 -11.99
C ALA A 263 3.35 -11.49 -11.63
N ASP A 264 3.04 -11.73 -10.34
CA ASP A 264 1.66 -11.72 -9.83
C ASP A 264 1.05 -10.31 -9.93
N ASN A 265 1.81 -9.28 -9.56
CA ASN A 265 1.38 -7.89 -9.69
C ASN A 265 1.14 -7.49 -11.14
N ALA A 266 2.01 -7.91 -12.08
CA ALA A 266 1.82 -7.67 -13.50
C ALA A 266 0.50 -8.29 -14.00
N ALA A 267 0.18 -9.52 -13.59
CA ALA A 267 -1.10 -10.15 -13.94
C ALA A 267 -2.30 -9.40 -13.35
N ARG A 268 -2.22 -8.95 -12.08
CA ARG A 268 -3.28 -8.15 -11.44
C ARG A 268 -3.53 -6.83 -12.17
N ILE A 269 -2.47 -6.10 -12.52
CA ILE A 269 -2.56 -4.83 -13.28
C ILE A 269 -3.14 -5.10 -14.69
N ALA A 270 -2.72 -6.18 -15.35
CA ALA A 270 -3.27 -6.55 -16.66
C ALA A 270 -4.77 -6.84 -16.60
N GLY A 271 -5.24 -7.49 -15.53
CA GLY A 271 -6.67 -7.68 -15.27
C GLY A 271 -7.41 -6.34 -15.09
N LEU A 272 -6.81 -5.37 -14.42
CA LEU A 272 -7.38 -4.02 -14.30
C LEU A 272 -7.44 -3.31 -15.66
N PHE A 273 -6.43 -3.45 -16.51
CA PHE A 273 -6.44 -2.88 -17.86
C PHE A 273 -7.52 -3.53 -18.72
N GLN A 274 -7.62 -4.86 -18.70
CA GLN A 274 -8.69 -5.59 -19.39
C GLN A 274 -10.08 -5.11 -18.96
N LEU A 275 -10.32 -5.02 -17.65
CA LEU A 275 -11.58 -4.53 -17.11
C LEU A 275 -11.84 -3.07 -17.51
N PHE A 276 -10.82 -2.20 -17.40
CA PHE A 276 -10.96 -0.79 -17.71
C PHE A 276 -11.22 -0.54 -19.19
N GLU A 277 -10.57 -1.25 -20.10
CA GLU A 277 -10.69 -1.00 -21.54
C GLU A 277 -11.86 -1.75 -22.19
N HIS A 278 -12.11 -2.99 -21.75
CA HIS A 278 -13.03 -3.91 -22.44
C HIS A 278 -14.19 -4.39 -21.56
N GLY A 279 -14.13 -4.17 -20.25
CA GLY A 279 -15.13 -4.66 -19.31
C GLY A 279 -14.95 -6.13 -18.92
N MET A 280 -15.96 -6.68 -18.25
CA MET A 280 -16.01 -8.08 -17.81
C MET A 280 -16.36 -9.02 -18.98
N GLY A 281 -15.77 -10.22 -19.01
CA GLY A 281 -16.19 -11.31 -19.90
C GLY A 281 -15.17 -11.76 -20.95
N GLY A 282 -14.09 -11.00 -21.15
CA GLY A 282 -12.97 -11.39 -22.02
C GLY A 282 -11.78 -11.97 -21.25
N ALA A 283 -11.00 -12.83 -21.89
CA ALA A 283 -9.67 -13.18 -21.39
C ALA A 283 -8.73 -11.97 -21.47
N VAL A 284 -7.76 -11.88 -20.56
CA VAL A 284 -6.76 -10.82 -20.56
C VAL A 284 -5.88 -10.95 -21.81
N GLY A 285 -5.94 -9.92 -22.66
CA GLY A 285 -5.17 -9.87 -23.90
C GLY A 285 -3.69 -9.51 -23.71
N LEU A 286 -2.90 -9.79 -24.74
CA LEU A 286 -1.45 -9.60 -24.71
C LEU A 286 -1.07 -8.13 -24.49
N ALA A 287 -1.73 -7.19 -25.16
CA ALA A 287 -1.45 -5.75 -25.03
C ALA A 287 -1.64 -5.24 -23.58
N ALA A 288 -2.69 -5.69 -22.90
CA ALA A 288 -2.94 -5.37 -21.50
C ALA A 288 -1.80 -5.89 -20.61
N PHE A 289 -1.35 -7.12 -20.86
CA PHE A 289 -0.24 -7.70 -20.10
C PHE A 289 1.11 -7.04 -20.37
N GLU A 290 1.43 -6.70 -21.62
CA GLU A 290 2.67 -5.99 -21.97
C GLU A 290 2.74 -4.60 -21.35
N GLY A 291 1.62 -3.87 -21.31
CA GLY A 291 1.54 -2.60 -20.59
C GLY A 291 1.75 -2.78 -19.09
N ALA A 292 1.07 -3.77 -18.51
CA ALA A 292 1.13 -4.06 -17.08
C ALA A 292 2.51 -4.54 -16.62
N SER A 293 3.18 -5.40 -17.40
CA SER A 293 4.51 -5.93 -17.08
C SER A 293 5.58 -4.83 -17.09
N ARG A 294 5.50 -3.87 -18.02
CA ARG A 294 6.39 -2.69 -18.02
C ARG A 294 6.22 -1.84 -16.77
N ILE A 295 4.98 -1.60 -16.32
CA ILE A 295 4.70 -0.84 -15.10
C ILE A 295 5.19 -1.60 -13.86
N ALA A 296 4.90 -2.89 -13.77
CA ALA A 296 5.35 -3.73 -12.67
C ALA A 296 6.88 -3.81 -12.60
N ALA A 297 7.57 -3.96 -13.74
CA ALA A 297 9.02 -3.95 -13.80
C ALA A 297 9.61 -2.59 -13.39
N TRP A 298 9.01 -1.48 -13.80
CA TRP A 298 9.42 -0.14 -13.34
C TRP A 298 9.36 -0.02 -11.82
N HIS A 299 8.24 -0.44 -11.20
CA HIS A 299 8.10 -0.47 -9.74
C HIS A 299 9.09 -1.40 -9.03
N LEU A 300 9.46 -2.51 -9.66
CA LEU A 300 10.49 -3.41 -9.14
C LEU A 300 11.87 -2.74 -9.12
N HIS A 301 12.24 -2.03 -10.19
CA HIS A 301 13.49 -1.26 -10.21
C HIS A 301 13.47 -0.11 -9.20
N GLU A 302 12.33 0.56 -9.03
CA GLU A 302 12.14 1.56 -7.98
C GLU A 302 12.27 0.97 -6.58
N ALA A 303 11.68 -0.21 -6.34
CA ALA A 303 11.85 -0.93 -5.09
C ALA A 303 13.32 -1.29 -4.86
N ARG A 304 14.05 -1.76 -5.89
CA ARG A 304 15.50 -2.03 -5.79
C ARG A 304 16.27 -0.80 -5.36
N ARG A 305 16.04 0.35 -5.99
CA ARG A 305 16.67 1.62 -5.61
C ARG A 305 16.31 2.01 -4.18
N PHE A 306 15.02 1.96 -3.85
CA PHE A 306 14.49 2.29 -2.53
C PHE A 306 15.12 1.44 -1.42
N TYR A 307 15.14 0.11 -1.57
CA TYR A 307 15.70 -0.80 -0.57
C TYR A 307 17.22 -0.76 -0.52
N GLY A 308 17.88 -0.55 -1.67
CA GLY A 308 19.32 -0.29 -1.69
C GLY A 308 19.67 0.89 -0.80
N GLU A 309 19.03 2.05 -1.00
CA GLU A 309 19.28 3.26 -0.20
C GLU A 309 18.81 3.17 1.26
N LEU A 310 17.81 2.35 1.54
CA LEU A 310 17.27 2.17 2.89
C LEU A 310 18.08 1.17 3.73
N ALA A 311 18.69 0.16 3.08
CA ALA A 311 19.48 -0.88 3.75
C ALA A 311 20.91 -0.45 4.07
N LEU A 312 21.37 0.69 3.51
CA LEU A 312 22.67 1.25 3.85
C LEU A 312 22.69 1.71 5.32
N PRO A 313 23.72 1.33 6.10
CA PRO A 313 24.09 2.02 7.32
C PRO A 313 24.11 3.54 7.10
N GLU A 314 23.81 4.31 8.14
CA GLU A 314 23.69 5.77 8.06
C GLU A 314 24.95 6.41 7.46
N GLU A 315 26.13 5.88 7.79
CA GLU A 315 27.42 6.33 7.28
C GLU A 315 27.56 6.15 5.75
N GLN A 316 27.05 5.04 5.21
CA GLN A 316 27.09 4.75 3.78
C GLN A 316 26.03 5.55 3.01
N ALA A 317 24.84 5.72 3.60
CA ALA A 317 23.81 6.61 3.05
C ALA A 317 24.30 8.07 2.98
N ASP A 318 25.05 8.51 4.00
CA ASP A 318 25.66 9.84 4.03
C ASP A 318 26.77 10.02 2.97
N ALA A 319 27.56 8.98 2.69
CA ALA A 319 28.51 8.99 1.57
C ALA A 319 27.79 9.15 0.21
N VAL A 320 26.70 8.42 -0.02
CA VAL A 320 25.89 8.54 -1.25
C VAL A 320 25.29 9.95 -1.39
N ARG A 321 24.72 10.50 -0.31
CA ARG A 321 24.17 11.87 -0.30
C ARG A 321 25.23 12.92 -0.63
N LEU A 322 26.41 12.78 -0.01
CA LEU A 322 27.53 13.68 -0.26
C LEU A 322 28.00 13.59 -1.71
N ASP A 323 28.07 12.39 -2.28
CA ASP A 323 28.47 12.17 -3.67
C ASP A 323 27.51 12.83 -4.66
N CYS A 324 26.20 12.61 -4.51
CA CYS A 324 25.19 13.28 -5.31
C CYS A 324 25.33 14.81 -5.22
N TRP A 325 25.50 15.34 -4.01
CA TRP A 325 25.67 16.78 -3.81
C TRP A 325 26.93 17.33 -4.50
N LEU A 326 28.06 16.60 -4.43
CA LEU A 326 29.31 16.98 -5.09
C LEU A 326 29.16 17.00 -6.62
N ILE A 327 28.52 15.97 -7.18
CA ILE A 327 28.27 15.89 -8.63
C ILE A 327 27.35 17.03 -9.09
N ASP A 328 26.26 17.29 -8.37
CA ASP A 328 25.33 18.39 -8.69
C ASP A 328 26.00 19.76 -8.60
N TYR A 329 26.80 19.98 -7.55
CA TYR A 329 27.62 21.19 -7.43
C TYR A 329 28.60 21.31 -8.59
N GLY A 330 29.32 20.24 -8.92
CA GLY A 330 30.30 20.22 -9.99
C GLY A 330 29.68 20.50 -11.36
N LYS A 331 28.50 19.93 -11.64
CA LYS A 331 27.73 20.19 -12.87
C LYS A 331 27.24 21.64 -12.93
N ARG A 332 26.68 22.17 -11.83
CA ARG A 332 26.15 23.55 -11.77
C ARG A 332 27.24 24.61 -11.92
N GLU A 333 28.34 24.46 -11.17
CA GLU A 333 29.45 25.41 -11.16
C GLU A 333 30.50 25.12 -12.25
N LYS A 334 30.31 24.06 -13.03
CA LYS A 334 31.22 23.59 -14.11
C LYS A 334 32.65 23.39 -13.60
N THR A 335 32.81 22.73 -12.47
CA THR A 335 34.11 22.46 -11.83
C THR A 335 34.19 21.01 -11.36
N SER A 336 35.37 20.41 -11.46
CA SER A 336 35.70 19.14 -10.80
C SER A 336 36.40 19.33 -9.46
N ILE A 337 36.70 20.58 -9.07
CA ILE A 337 37.43 20.91 -7.85
C ILE A 337 36.54 21.74 -6.95
N ILE A 338 36.29 21.23 -5.74
CA ILE A 338 35.44 21.86 -4.73
C ILE A 338 36.26 22.09 -3.46
N PRO A 339 36.41 23.34 -3.00
CA PRO A 339 37.03 23.60 -1.71
C PRO A 339 36.19 22.97 -0.60
N ARG A 340 36.83 22.27 0.34
CA ARG A 340 36.14 21.60 1.46
C ARG A 340 35.25 22.53 2.27
N ARG A 341 35.65 23.81 2.40
CA ARG A 341 34.85 24.85 3.08
C ARG A 341 33.49 25.07 2.43
N GLU A 342 33.38 24.94 1.10
CA GLU A 342 32.12 25.11 0.38
C GLU A 342 31.17 23.96 0.68
N VAL A 343 31.70 22.74 0.80
CA VAL A 343 30.93 21.58 1.27
C VAL A 343 30.42 21.82 2.68
N GLN A 344 31.30 22.18 3.62
CA GLN A 344 30.91 22.41 5.03
C GLN A 344 29.90 23.55 5.21
N ARG A 345 29.84 24.51 4.29
CA ARG A 345 28.88 25.62 4.34
C ARG A 345 27.53 25.25 3.73
N ASN A 346 27.56 24.53 2.62
CA ASN A 346 26.41 24.44 1.71
C ASN A 346 25.84 23.02 1.55
N VAL A 347 26.53 21.97 2.02
CA VAL A 347 26.03 20.58 1.91
C VAL A 347 24.74 20.42 2.70
N THR A 348 23.84 19.61 2.14
CA THR A 348 22.56 19.22 2.73
C THR A 348 22.41 17.72 2.61
N PRO A 349 21.95 17.01 3.66
CA PRO A 349 21.46 17.51 4.96
C PRO A 349 22.53 18.13 5.87
N GLY A 350 22.10 18.97 6.82
CA GLY A 350 22.99 19.83 7.62
C GLY A 350 23.96 19.08 8.55
N HIS A 351 23.67 17.84 8.93
CA HIS A 351 24.58 17.03 9.74
C HIS A 351 25.84 16.62 8.98
N LEU A 352 25.78 16.50 7.65
CA LEU A 352 26.97 16.32 6.78
C LEU A 352 27.96 17.49 6.84
N ARG A 353 27.59 18.62 7.45
CA ARG A 353 28.51 19.74 7.71
C ARG A 353 29.43 19.47 8.89
N GLN A 354 29.04 18.56 9.77
CA GLN A 354 29.81 18.17 10.94
C GLN A 354 31.07 17.45 10.52
N LYS A 355 32.19 17.79 11.17
CA LYS A 355 33.52 17.33 10.76
C LYS A 355 33.60 15.80 10.68
N ASN A 356 33.15 15.09 11.72
CA ASN A 356 33.28 13.63 11.80
C ASN A 356 32.46 12.93 10.71
N THR A 357 31.19 13.30 10.55
CA THR A 357 30.32 12.72 9.51
C THR A 357 30.87 12.98 8.12
N LEU A 358 31.33 14.21 7.84
CA LEU A 358 31.94 14.56 6.56
C LEU A 358 33.23 13.77 6.31
N ASP A 359 34.05 13.56 7.34
CA ASP A 359 35.30 12.81 7.20
C ASP A 359 35.04 11.32 6.91
N ILE A 360 34.05 10.71 7.57
CA ILE A 360 33.63 9.32 7.31
C ILE A 360 33.10 9.19 5.88
N ALA A 361 32.18 10.07 5.48
CA ALA A 361 31.61 10.05 4.13
C ALA A 361 32.67 10.27 3.04
N LEU A 362 33.61 11.20 3.24
CA LEU A 362 34.69 11.42 2.28
C LEU A 362 35.67 10.25 2.22
N ALA A 363 35.93 9.55 3.33
CA ALA A 363 36.78 8.37 3.32
C ALA A 363 36.21 7.27 2.40
N GLU A 364 34.90 7.00 2.52
CA GLU A 364 34.19 6.05 1.66
C GLU A 364 34.25 6.45 0.17
N LEU A 365 34.09 7.75 -0.14
CA LEU A 365 34.16 8.24 -1.52
C LEU A 365 35.58 8.21 -2.11
N VAL A 366 36.60 8.31 -1.26
CA VAL A 366 37.99 8.11 -1.67
C VAL A 366 38.27 6.63 -1.93
N GLU A 367 37.81 5.75 -1.05
CA GLU A 367 37.98 4.29 -1.18
C GLU A 367 37.31 3.75 -2.44
N SER A 368 36.11 4.24 -2.75
CA SER A 368 35.38 3.92 -3.99
C SER A 368 35.91 4.65 -5.24
N GLY A 369 36.97 5.46 -5.13
CA GLY A 369 37.61 6.14 -6.26
C GLY A 369 36.78 7.24 -6.91
N ARG A 370 35.73 7.73 -6.22
CA ARG A 370 34.83 8.77 -6.71
C ARG A 370 35.39 10.17 -6.53
N VAL A 371 36.16 10.39 -5.47
CA VAL A 371 36.84 11.66 -5.20
C VAL A 371 38.29 11.45 -4.77
N ARG A 372 39.10 12.51 -4.88
CA ARG A 372 40.44 12.61 -4.28
C ARG A 372 40.51 13.83 -3.38
N LEU A 373 41.16 13.69 -2.24
CA LEU A 373 41.39 14.79 -1.31
C LEU A 373 42.80 15.34 -1.54
N ILE A 374 42.90 16.63 -1.87
CA ILE A 374 44.18 17.32 -2.04
C ILE A 374 44.31 18.38 -0.96
N GLN A 375 45.48 18.42 -0.30
CA GLN A 375 45.81 19.44 0.68
C GLN A 375 47.08 20.18 0.27
N GLU A 376 46.93 21.45 -0.09
CA GLU A 376 48.04 22.37 -0.38
C GLU A 376 48.10 23.45 0.71
N GLY A 377 49.07 23.29 1.63
CA GLY A 377 49.21 24.15 2.80
C GLY A 377 47.95 24.14 3.69
N ARG A 378 47.25 25.27 3.77
CA ARG A 378 45.98 25.42 4.52
C ARG A 378 44.72 25.13 3.68
N ARG A 379 44.85 24.97 2.36
CA ARG A 379 43.71 24.69 1.47
C ARG A 379 43.45 23.19 1.44
N LYS A 380 42.20 22.81 1.65
CA LYS A 380 41.70 21.44 1.51
C LYS A 380 40.69 21.42 0.37
N GLU A 381 40.96 20.61 -0.64
CA GLU A 381 40.19 20.52 -1.87
C GLU A 381 39.73 19.09 -2.09
N ILE A 382 38.55 18.97 -2.68
CA ILE A 382 37.90 17.72 -3.04
C ILE A 382 37.80 17.70 -4.55
N HIS A 383 38.51 16.77 -5.17
CA HIS A 383 38.60 16.60 -6.62
C HIS A 383 37.67 15.47 -7.01
N ILE A 384 36.57 15.78 -7.70
CA ILE A 384 35.62 14.80 -8.22
C ILE A 384 36.25 14.08 -9.41
N ASN A 385 36.06 12.77 -9.51
CA ASN A 385 36.44 12.02 -10.68
C ASN A 385 35.71 12.58 -11.93
N PRO A 386 36.43 13.14 -12.92
CA PRO A 386 35.82 13.85 -14.05
C PRO A 386 34.81 13.01 -14.84
N VAL A 387 34.98 11.68 -14.88
CA VAL A 387 34.05 10.75 -15.55
C VAL A 387 32.63 10.82 -14.96
N LEU A 388 32.50 11.16 -13.68
CA LEU A 388 31.20 11.30 -13.00
C LEU A 388 30.44 12.57 -13.43
N LEU A 389 31.15 13.58 -13.94
CA LEU A 389 30.56 14.83 -14.42
C LEU A 389 30.09 14.73 -15.88
N GLU A 390 30.65 13.78 -16.64
CA GLU A 390 30.32 13.52 -18.04
C GLU A 390 29.10 12.62 -18.23
N ARG A 391 28.81 11.71 -17.27
CA ARG A 391 27.60 10.88 -17.27
C ARG A 391 26.37 11.70 -16.87
N GLY A 392 25.76 12.33 -17.87
CA GLY A 392 24.50 13.08 -17.76
C GLY A 392 23.64 13.05 -19.03
N MET A 393 23.95 12.15 -19.98
CA MET A 393 23.12 11.85 -21.15
C MET A 393 23.22 10.34 -21.43
N GLN A 394 22.37 9.54 -20.78
CA GLN A 394 21.85 8.28 -21.32
C GLN A 394 20.67 7.81 -20.47
#